data_AF-A0A9C8ZRA3-F1
#
_entry.id   AF-A0A9C8ZRA3-F1
#
_cell.length_a   1.000
_cell.length_b   1.000
_cell.length_c   1.000
_cell.angle_alpha   90.00
_cell.angle_beta   90.00
_cell.angle_gamma   90.00
#
_symmetry.space_group_name_H-M   'P 1'
#
loop_
_entity.id
_entity.type
_entity.pdbx_description
1 polymer ?
#
loop_
_entity_poly.entity_id
_entity_poly.type
_entity_poly.pdbx_seq_one_letter_code
_entity_poly.pdbx_strand_id
1 'polypeptide(L)'
;MKQNYKLGFVLALIGALLGIVGSFLIFTRWYEPMMAAEIAAGRPDEETIVKFIIPALSDFGIIAGVLWAVAAYGFLSKARWAWPVAVTANVLALQGSFFPMIPAASRGLPPVFGIIFAPSLVIYVLLLLFVGRVSWKVLVFSLFSGIAFVLSFMNGVASTDRIMVIGTPLYVAVQRLNWIASIGWGVFTIWLIVKPAEWVRVVGLSAGLLEAVAGLPLGAATTLTFGHFSMFFPAPILSLILIAVLMLPWGRELFPAEAGAQEGVAP
;
A
#
# COMPACT_ATOMS: atom_id res chain seq x y z
N MET A 1 25.02 -1.22 1.46
CA MET A 1 24.52 -2.42 2.18
C MET A 1 24.99 -3.68 1.46
N LYS A 2 25.53 -4.68 2.16
CA LYS A 2 25.96 -5.96 1.57
C LYS A 2 24.76 -6.91 1.50
N GLN A 3 24.12 -7.01 0.34
CA GLN A 3 22.87 -7.77 0.17
C GLN A 3 23.10 -9.29 0.12
N ASN A 4 22.13 -10.06 0.60
CA ASN A 4 22.10 -11.52 0.40
C ASN A 4 21.44 -11.88 -0.93
N TYR A 5 22.21 -11.84 -2.01
CA TYR A 5 21.72 -12.05 -3.38
C TYR A 5 21.07 -13.42 -3.60
N LYS A 6 21.56 -14.49 -2.95
CA LYS A 6 21.00 -15.84 -3.10
C LYS A 6 19.60 -15.93 -2.51
N LEU A 7 19.40 -15.41 -1.30
CA LEU A 7 18.09 -15.36 -0.68
C LEU A 7 17.16 -14.42 -1.46
N GLY A 8 17.65 -13.24 -1.87
CA GLY A 8 16.89 -12.29 -2.69
C GLY A 8 16.37 -12.92 -3.97
N PHE A 9 17.20 -13.70 -4.67
CA PHE A 9 16.81 -14.44 -5.87
C PHE A 9 15.67 -15.44 -5.59
N VAL A 10 15.78 -16.25 -4.54
CA VAL A 10 14.76 -17.25 -4.19
C VAL A 10 13.43 -16.57 -3.84
N LEU A 11 13.47 -15.56 -2.97
CA LEU A 11 12.27 -14.80 -2.60
C LEU A 11 11.63 -14.13 -3.81
N ALA A 12 12.45 -13.61 -4.72
CA ALA A 12 11.96 -12.98 -5.94
C ALA A 12 11.29 -13.95 -6.91
N LEU A 13 11.79 -15.19 -7.04
CA LEU A 13 11.12 -16.22 -7.83
C LEU A 13 9.75 -16.60 -7.24
N ILE A 14 9.67 -16.75 -5.92
CA ILE A 14 8.39 -17.03 -5.24
C ILE A 14 7.42 -15.86 -5.44
N GLY A 15 7.88 -14.63 -5.24
CA GLY A 15 7.09 -13.42 -5.48
C GLY A 15 6.60 -13.30 -6.92
N ALA A 16 7.43 -13.68 -7.90
CA ALA A 16 7.06 -13.68 -9.32
C ALA A 16 5.94 -14.68 -9.62
N LEU A 17 6.05 -15.90 -9.08
CA LEU A 17 5.02 -16.93 -9.24
C LEU A 17 3.69 -16.50 -8.59
N LEU A 18 3.74 -15.97 -7.36
CA LEU A 18 2.54 -15.48 -6.67
C LEU A 18 1.91 -14.29 -7.42
N GLY A 19 2.71 -13.33 -7.86
CA GLY A 19 2.21 -12.14 -8.54
C GLY A 19 1.66 -12.42 -9.94
N ILE A 20 2.38 -13.20 -10.76
CA ILE A 20 1.94 -13.50 -12.14
C ILE A 20 0.88 -14.60 -12.13
N VAL A 21 1.26 -15.81 -11.70
CA VAL A 21 0.40 -16.98 -11.79
C VAL A 21 -0.72 -16.90 -10.75
N GLY A 22 -0.38 -16.56 -9.51
CA GLY A 22 -1.36 -16.44 -8.43
C GLY A 22 -2.43 -15.39 -8.73
N SER A 23 -2.04 -14.15 -9.04
CA SER A 23 -3.02 -13.08 -9.31
C SER A 23 -3.89 -13.42 -10.51
N PHE A 24 -3.31 -13.91 -11.61
CA PHE A 24 -4.06 -14.24 -12.82
C PHE A 24 -5.07 -15.38 -12.59
N LEU A 25 -4.65 -16.47 -11.94
CA LEU A 25 -5.53 -17.61 -11.66
C LEU A 25 -6.64 -17.25 -10.66
N ILE A 26 -6.32 -16.50 -9.61
CA ILE A 26 -7.31 -16.09 -8.63
C ILE A 26 -8.32 -15.13 -9.28
N PHE A 27 -7.86 -14.12 -10.00
CA PHE A 27 -8.75 -13.17 -10.67
C PHE A 27 -9.70 -13.85 -11.65
N THR A 28 -9.18 -14.66 -12.57
CA THR A 28 -10.01 -15.36 -13.58
C THR A 28 -11.00 -16.37 -12.99
N ARG A 29 -10.77 -16.87 -11.77
CA ARG A 29 -11.68 -17.81 -11.09
C ARG A 29 -12.69 -17.12 -10.18
N TRP A 30 -12.35 -15.97 -9.60
CA TRP A 30 -13.11 -15.37 -8.49
C TRP A 30 -13.74 -14.01 -8.80
N TYR A 31 -13.36 -13.37 -9.91
CA TYR A 31 -13.92 -12.09 -10.31
C TYR A 31 -15.45 -12.13 -10.49
N GLU A 32 -15.96 -13.08 -11.29
CA GLU A 32 -17.41 -13.24 -11.49
C GLU A 32 -18.15 -13.70 -10.22
N PRO A 33 -17.65 -14.69 -9.45
CA PRO A 33 -18.27 -15.04 -8.17
C PRO A 33 -18.39 -13.87 -7.19
N MET A 34 -17.39 -13.00 -7.10
CA MET A 34 -17.46 -11.81 -6.23
C MET A 34 -18.56 -10.85 -6.69
N MET A 35 -18.66 -10.56 -8.00
CA MET A 35 -19.74 -9.72 -8.53
C MET A 35 -21.12 -10.36 -8.30
N ALA A 36 -21.25 -11.66 -8.53
CA ALA A 36 -22.51 -12.38 -8.33
C ALA A 36 -22.97 -12.34 -6.86
N ALA A 37 -22.03 -12.43 -5.91
CA ALA A 37 -22.34 -12.33 -4.49
C ALA A 37 -22.85 -10.94 -4.09
N GLU A 38 -22.32 -9.87 -4.69
CA GLU A 38 -22.82 -8.50 -4.47
C GLU A 38 -24.24 -8.31 -4.99
N ILE A 39 -24.51 -8.78 -6.21
CA ILE A 39 -25.85 -8.73 -6.80
C ILE A 39 -26.85 -9.56 -5.99
N ALA A 40 -26.47 -10.78 -5.57
CA ALA A 40 -27.32 -11.64 -4.75
C ALA A 40 -27.66 -10.99 -3.39
N ALA A 41 -26.79 -10.12 -2.89
CA ALA A 41 -27.02 -9.34 -1.67
C ALA A 41 -27.79 -8.03 -1.91
N GLY A 42 -28.27 -7.78 -3.14
CA GLY A 42 -29.04 -6.60 -3.50
C GLY A 42 -28.19 -5.32 -3.58
N ARG A 43 -26.89 -5.43 -3.86
CA ARG A 43 -25.91 -4.33 -3.81
C ARG A 43 -25.24 -4.11 -5.17
N PRO A 44 -25.99 -3.66 -6.20
CA PRO A 44 -25.45 -3.41 -7.55
C PRO A 44 -24.43 -2.27 -7.60
N ASP A 45 -24.47 -1.38 -6.61
CA ASP A 45 -23.43 -0.38 -6.32
C ASP A 45 -22.08 -1.02 -6.01
N GLU A 46 -22.07 -2.00 -5.10
CA GLU A 46 -20.84 -2.71 -4.72
C GLU A 46 -20.35 -3.65 -5.85
N GLU A 47 -21.24 -4.21 -6.68
CA GLU A 47 -20.85 -4.91 -7.92
C GLU A 47 -20.05 -4.00 -8.86
N THR A 48 -20.48 -2.75 -9.01
CA THR A 48 -19.76 -1.77 -9.85
C THR A 48 -18.35 -1.52 -9.29
N ILE A 49 -18.20 -1.42 -7.98
CA ILE A 49 -16.87 -1.28 -7.35
C ILE A 49 -16.03 -2.52 -7.61
N VAL A 50 -16.57 -3.72 -7.43
CA VAL A 50 -15.87 -4.97 -7.74
C VAL A 50 -15.41 -4.97 -9.20
N LYS A 51 -16.29 -4.55 -10.12
CA LYS A 51 -16.06 -4.54 -11.56
C LYS A 51 -14.92 -3.64 -12.01
N PHE A 52 -14.65 -2.54 -11.31
CA PHE A 52 -13.61 -1.58 -11.70
C PHE A 52 -12.36 -1.63 -10.81
N ILE A 53 -12.52 -1.87 -9.52
CA ILE A 53 -11.41 -1.82 -8.56
C ILE A 53 -10.67 -3.14 -8.48
N ILE A 54 -11.35 -4.29 -8.54
CA ILE A 54 -10.68 -5.59 -8.45
C ILE A 54 -9.77 -5.87 -9.65
N PRO A 55 -10.14 -5.55 -10.91
CA PRO A 55 -9.21 -5.67 -12.03
C PRO A 55 -7.96 -4.81 -11.85
N ALA A 56 -8.11 -3.54 -11.43
CA ALA A 56 -6.96 -2.66 -11.18
C ALA A 56 -6.04 -3.21 -10.08
N LEU A 57 -6.60 -3.81 -9.02
CA LEU A 57 -5.82 -4.45 -7.96
C LEU A 57 -5.15 -5.76 -8.42
N SER A 58 -5.80 -6.53 -9.29
CA SER A 58 -5.19 -7.66 -9.98
C SER A 58 -4.01 -7.22 -10.86
N ASP A 59 -4.14 -6.09 -11.56
CA ASP A 59 -3.05 -5.50 -12.35
C ASP A 59 -1.88 -5.11 -11.46
N PHE A 60 -2.12 -4.51 -10.28
CA PHE A 60 -1.06 -4.28 -9.29
C PHE A 60 -0.35 -5.58 -8.89
N GLY A 61 -1.09 -6.68 -8.68
CA GLY A 61 -0.52 -8.00 -8.38
C GLY A 61 0.31 -8.58 -9.52
N ILE A 62 -0.15 -8.45 -10.76
CA ILE A 62 0.56 -8.95 -11.95
C ILE A 62 1.81 -8.11 -12.21
N ILE A 63 1.70 -6.77 -12.16
CA ILE A 63 2.84 -5.85 -12.28
C ILE A 63 3.87 -6.16 -11.19
N ALA A 64 3.43 -6.37 -9.95
CA ALA A 64 4.31 -6.82 -8.87
C ALA A 64 5.04 -8.12 -9.22
N GLY A 65 4.35 -9.10 -9.77
CA GLY A 65 4.94 -10.35 -10.24
C GLY A 65 5.99 -10.16 -11.34
N VAL A 66 5.72 -9.28 -12.31
CA VAL A 66 6.69 -8.92 -13.36
C VAL A 66 7.92 -8.24 -12.75
N LEU A 67 7.73 -7.27 -11.85
CA LEU A 67 8.83 -6.61 -11.15
C LEU A 67 9.64 -7.61 -10.30
N TRP A 68 8.98 -8.58 -9.67
CA TRP A 68 9.66 -9.66 -8.96
C TRP A 68 10.52 -10.52 -9.90
N ALA A 69 10.04 -10.87 -11.09
CA ALA A 69 10.84 -11.60 -12.08
C ALA A 69 12.08 -10.79 -12.52
N VAL A 70 11.90 -9.49 -12.75
CA VAL A 70 13.01 -8.57 -13.05
C VAL A 70 14.00 -8.50 -11.88
N ALA A 71 13.50 -8.40 -10.64
CA ALA A 71 14.34 -8.41 -9.44
C ALA A 71 15.09 -9.74 -9.28
N ALA A 72 14.50 -10.88 -9.64
CA ALA A 72 15.18 -12.17 -9.63
C ALA A 72 16.39 -12.16 -10.58
N TYR A 73 16.22 -11.69 -11.81
CA TYR A 73 17.36 -11.47 -12.73
C TYR A 73 18.40 -10.52 -12.12
N GLY A 74 17.95 -9.42 -11.51
CA GLY A 74 18.83 -8.48 -10.83
C GLY A 74 19.65 -9.13 -9.71
N PHE A 75 19.02 -9.94 -8.85
CA PHE A 75 19.72 -10.63 -7.77
C PHE A 75 20.70 -11.68 -8.28
N LEU A 76 20.32 -12.42 -9.34
CA LEU A 76 21.19 -13.40 -10.00
C LEU A 76 22.46 -12.73 -10.57
N SER A 77 22.27 -11.57 -11.22
CA SER A 77 23.35 -10.77 -11.81
C SER A 77 24.03 -9.83 -10.82
N LYS A 78 23.67 -9.89 -9.53
CA LYS A 78 24.18 -9.02 -8.45
C LYS A 78 24.03 -7.52 -8.73
N ALA A 79 23.01 -7.14 -9.50
CA ALA A 79 22.74 -5.76 -9.86
C ALA A 79 22.22 -4.95 -8.66
N ARG A 80 22.69 -3.70 -8.53
CA ARG A 80 22.29 -2.81 -7.42
C ARG A 80 20.81 -2.44 -7.45
N TRP A 81 20.20 -2.38 -8.63
CA TRP A 81 18.78 -2.05 -8.81
C TRP A 81 17.84 -3.20 -8.42
N ALA A 82 18.34 -4.42 -8.20
CA ALA A 82 17.51 -5.56 -7.80
C ALA A 82 16.73 -5.29 -6.50
N TRP A 83 17.40 -4.62 -5.55
CA TRP A 83 16.82 -4.24 -4.27
C TRP A 83 15.63 -3.28 -4.37
N PRO A 84 15.78 -2.07 -4.95
CA PRO A 84 14.64 -1.18 -5.07
C PRO A 84 13.50 -1.76 -5.91
N VAL A 85 13.79 -2.55 -6.95
CA VAL A 85 12.75 -3.22 -7.74
C VAL A 85 11.99 -4.26 -6.89
N ALA A 86 12.69 -5.07 -6.10
CA ALA A 86 12.07 -6.05 -5.19
C ALA A 86 11.19 -5.41 -4.11
N VAL A 87 11.65 -4.30 -3.52
CA VAL A 87 10.89 -3.55 -2.52
C VAL A 87 9.59 -3.00 -3.14
N THR A 88 9.69 -2.36 -4.31
CA THR A 88 8.51 -1.87 -5.04
C THR A 88 7.57 -3.02 -5.40
N ALA A 89 8.09 -4.12 -5.93
CA ALA A 89 7.30 -5.30 -6.25
C ALA A 89 6.52 -5.81 -5.03
N ASN A 90 7.16 -5.91 -3.86
CA ASN A 90 6.49 -6.38 -2.66
C ASN A 90 5.39 -5.41 -2.19
N VAL A 91 5.66 -4.10 -2.17
CA VAL A 91 4.66 -3.09 -1.79
C VAL A 91 3.43 -3.14 -2.70
N LEU A 92 3.63 -3.28 -4.02
CA LEU A 92 2.52 -3.43 -4.97
C LEU A 92 1.77 -4.75 -4.79
N ALA A 93 2.46 -5.85 -4.50
CA ALA A 93 1.83 -7.14 -4.23
C ALA A 93 0.90 -7.07 -3.00
N LEU A 94 1.36 -6.43 -1.92
CA LEU A 94 0.57 -6.24 -0.71
C LEU A 94 -0.66 -5.36 -0.97
N GLN A 95 -0.51 -4.26 -1.71
CA GLN A 95 -1.64 -3.42 -2.11
C GLN A 95 -2.67 -4.19 -2.94
N GLY A 96 -2.22 -4.86 -4.00
CA GLY A 96 -3.08 -5.56 -4.95
C GLY A 96 -3.82 -6.76 -4.34
N SER A 97 -3.28 -7.36 -3.28
CA SER A 97 -3.86 -8.56 -2.66
C SER A 97 -4.63 -8.31 -1.36
N PHE A 98 -4.50 -7.14 -0.73
CA PHE A 98 -5.23 -6.86 0.51
C PHE A 98 -6.71 -6.59 0.28
N PHE A 99 -7.03 -5.51 -0.45
CA PHE A 99 -8.40 -5.03 -0.55
C PHE A 99 -9.39 -6.05 -1.12
N PRO A 100 -9.06 -6.88 -2.14
CA PRO A 100 -10.00 -7.87 -2.68
C PRO A 100 -10.48 -8.90 -1.66
N MET A 101 -9.75 -9.11 -0.56
CA MET A 101 -10.19 -9.99 0.52
C MET A 101 -11.41 -9.44 1.27
N ILE A 102 -11.57 -8.11 1.34
CA ILE A 102 -12.61 -7.45 2.12
C ILE A 102 -14.02 -7.68 1.54
N PRO A 103 -14.31 -7.37 0.25
CA PRO A 103 -15.63 -7.62 -0.32
C PRO A 103 -15.94 -9.13 -0.40
N ALA A 104 -14.94 -9.99 -0.61
CA ALA A 104 -15.14 -11.43 -0.53
C ALA A 104 -15.61 -11.85 0.87
N ALA A 105 -14.89 -11.44 1.92
CA ALA A 105 -15.20 -11.81 3.29
C ALA A 105 -16.52 -11.20 3.79
N SER A 106 -16.85 -9.96 3.41
CA SER A 106 -18.12 -9.32 3.80
C SER A 106 -19.35 -10.04 3.22
N ARG A 107 -19.17 -10.79 2.13
CA ARG A 107 -20.22 -11.60 1.48
C ARG A 107 -20.13 -13.10 1.80
N GLY A 108 -19.29 -13.49 2.76
CA GLY A 108 -19.14 -14.89 3.16
C GLY A 108 -18.41 -15.76 2.13
N LEU A 109 -17.79 -15.15 1.11
CA LEU A 109 -16.88 -15.84 0.20
C LEU A 109 -15.52 -16.02 0.87
N PRO A 110 -14.76 -17.09 0.53
CA PRO A 110 -13.40 -17.24 1.02
C PRO A 110 -12.50 -16.08 0.52
N PRO A 111 -11.67 -15.48 1.37
CA PRO A 111 -10.77 -14.38 1.00
C PRO A 111 -9.54 -14.92 0.25
N VAL A 112 -9.74 -15.44 -0.96
CA VAL A 112 -8.72 -16.19 -1.71
C VAL A 112 -7.46 -15.40 -2.07
N PHE A 113 -7.55 -14.07 -2.20
CA PHE A 113 -6.38 -13.21 -2.37
C PHE A 113 -5.42 -13.27 -1.17
N GLY A 114 -5.87 -13.78 -0.02
CA GLY A 114 -5.03 -14.12 1.13
C GLY A 114 -3.90 -15.09 0.82
N ILE A 115 -4.08 -15.93 -0.20
CA ILE A 115 -3.04 -16.86 -0.71
C ILE A 115 -1.86 -16.08 -1.31
N ILE A 116 -2.06 -14.85 -1.78
CA ILE A 116 -0.99 -13.96 -2.27
C ILE A 116 -0.54 -13.04 -1.13
N PHE A 117 -1.48 -12.43 -0.41
CA PHE A 117 -1.20 -11.43 0.60
C PHE A 117 -0.32 -11.95 1.73
N ALA A 118 -0.70 -13.08 2.37
CA ALA A 118 0.00 -13.57 3.54
C ALA A 118 1.45 -14.01 3.21
N PRO A 119 1.71 -14.77 2.12
CA PRO A 119 3.09 -15.04 1.71
C PRO A 119 3.85 -13.78 1.31
N SER A 120 3.21 -12.80 0.66
CA SER A 120 3.87 -11.53 0.31
C SER A 120 4.29 -10.73 1.55
N LEU A 121 3.49 -10.78 2.63
CA LEU A 121 3.82 -10.16 3.91
C LEU A 121 4.99 -10.89 4.61
N VAL A 122 5.03 -12.21 4.53
CA VAL A 122 6.19 -12.98 5.01
C VAL A 122 7.44 -12.63 4.20
N ILE A 123 7.32 -12.59 2.86
CA ILE A 123 8.41 -12.20 1.96
C ILE A 123 8.88 -10.78 2.27
N TYR A 124 7.97 -9.85 2.60
CA TYR A 124 8.32 -8.49 3.00
C TYR A 124 9.28 -8.51 4.19
N VAL A 125 8.88 -9.17 5.28
CA VAL A 125 9.71 -9.26 6.49
C VAL A 125 11.05 -9.94 6.20
N LEU A 126 11.06 -11.05 5.46
CA LEU A 126 12.28 -11.77 5.12
C LEU A 126 13.22 -10.94 4.22
N LEU A 127 12.65 -10.24 3.24
CA LEU A 127 13.38 -9.36 2.32
C LEU A 127 14.05 -8.23 3.10
N LEU A 128 13.32 -7.54 3.97
CA LEU A 128 13.87 -6.43 4.76
C LEU A 128 14.93 -6.90 5.75
N LEU A 129 14.66 -7.94 6.55
CA LEU A 129 15.58 -8.38 7.61
C LEU A 129 16.82 -9.11 7.08
N PHE A 130 16.64 -10.03 6.12
CA PHE A 130 17.70 -10.97 5.74
C PHE A 130 18.37 -10.67 4.40
N VAL A 131 17.69 -9.95 3.49
CA VAL A 131 18.28 -9.54 2.21
C VAL A 131 18.84 -8.13 2.29
N GLY A 132 18.01 -7.16 2.71
CA GLY A 132 18.39 -5.76 2.85
C GLY A 132 19.14 -5.43 4.14
N ARG A 133 18.93 -6.22 5.20
CA ARG A 133 19.39 -5.92 6.58
C ARG A 133 18.96 -4.54 7.05
N VAL A 134 17.70 -4.22 6.75
CA VAL A 134 17.05 -2.97 7.16
C VAL A 134 16.90 -2.97 8.68
N SER A 135 17.04 -1.80 9.30
CA SER A 135 16.91 -1.68 10.76
C SER A 135 15.47 -1.98 11.22
N TRP A 136 15.33 -2.46 12.45
CA TRP A 136 14.01 -2.75 13.03
C TRP A 136 13.08 -1.54 13.04
N LYS A 137 13.62 -0.33 13.31
CA LYS A 137 12.86 0.92 13.26
C LYS A 137 12.25 1.17 11.89
N VAL A 138 13.04 1.01 10.83
CA VAL A 138 12.57 1.19 9.45
C VAL A 138 11.56 0.10 9.08
N LEU A 139 11.79 -1.17 9.44
CA LEU A 139 10.82 -2.25 9.19
C LEU A 139 9.46 -1.95 9.82
N VAL A 140 9.43 -1.62 11.11
CA VAL A 140 8.17 -1.35 11.83
C VAL A 140 7.49 -0.12 11.24
N PHE A 141 8.23 0.97 11.03
CA PHE A 141 7.64 2.20 10.53
C PHE A 141 7.11 2.05 9.10
N SER A 142 7.86 1.35 8.24
CA SER A 142 7.44 1.11 6.85
C SER A 142 6.25 0.15 6.75
N LEU A 143 6.07 -0.76 7.71
CA LEU A 143 4.84 -1.57 7.80
C LEU A 143 3.62 -0.68 8.08
N PHE A 144 3.71 0.22 9.07
CA PHE A 144 2.60 1.12 9.39
C PHE A 144 2.34 2.16 8.30
N SER A 145 3.36 2.69 7.63
CA SER A 145 3.15 3.56 6.47
C SER A 145 2.56 2.80 5.28
N GLY A 146 2.88 1.51 5.12
CA GLY A 146 2.23 0.63 4.16
C GLY A 146 0.74 0.39 4.49
N ILE A 147 0.38 0.30 5.78
CA ILE A 147 -1.02 0.25 6.20
C ILE A 147 -1.71 1.58 5.87
N ALA A 148 -1.07 2.73 6.13
CA ALA A 148 -1.62 4.03 5.76
C ALA A 148 -1.86 4.16 4.25
N PHE A 149 -0.94 3.65 3.42
CA PHE A 149 -1.10 3.53 1.97
C PHE A 149 -2.39 2.77 1.61
N VAL A 150 -2.58 1.57 2.16
CA VAL A 150 -3.76 0.74 1.90
C VAL A 150 -5.05 1.44 2.37
N LEU A 151 -5.07 1.98 3.58
CA LEU A 151 -6.27 2.59 4.15
C LEU A 151 -6.66 3.88 3.43
N SER A 152 -5.71 4.71 3.03
CA SER A 152 -5.96 5.89 2.17
C SER A 152 -6.55 5.48 0.82
N PHE A 153 -6.04 4.39 0.22
CA PHE A 153 -6.60 3.85 -1.02
C PHE A 153 -8.06 3.44 -0.83
N MET A 154 -8.35 2.73 0.27
CA MET A 154 -9.70 2.29 0.64
C MET A 154 -10.65 3.47 0.85
N ASN A 155 -10.20 4.55 1.48
CA ASN A 155 -10.99 5.77 1.62
C ASN A 155 -11.38 6.37 0.26
N GLY A 156 -10.47 6.34 -0.72
CA GLY A 156 -10.78 6.75 -2.08
C GLY A 156 -11.78 5.82 -2.77
N VAL A 157 -11.64 4.50 -2.63
CA VAL A 157 -12.59 3.51 -3.18
C VAL A 157 -13.97 3.65 -2.56
N ALA A 158 -14.06 3.72 -1.23
CA ALA A 158 -15.32 3.91 -0.53
C ALA A 158 -15.96 5.26 -0.84
N SER A 159 -15.16 6.31 -1.12
CA SER A 159 -15.70 7.58 -1.61
C SER A 159 -16.29 7.42 -3.02
N THR A 160 -15.65 6.65 -3.91
CA THR A 160 -16.18 6.34 -5.25
C THR A 160 -17.52 5.62 -5.15
N ASP A 161 -17.64 4.61 -4.28
CA ASP A 161 -18.91 3.92 -4.01
C ASP A 161 -20.01 4.90 -3.59
N ARG A 162 -19.73 5.76 -2.61
CA ARG A 162 -20.70 6.74 -2.11
C ARG A 162 -21.10 7.80 -3.13
N ILE A 163 -20.21 8.14 -4.08
CA ILE A 163 -20.54 9.00 -5.22
C ILE A 163 -21.57 8.31 -6.13
N MET A 164 -21.44 7.01 -6.37
CA MET A 164 -22.36 6.26 -7.22
C MET A 164 -23.73 6.07 -6.56
N VAL A 165 -23.77 5.88 -5.23
CA VAL A 165 -25.01 5.60 -4.50
C VAL A 165 -25.78 6.86 -4.10
N ILE A 166 -25.09 7.84 -3.51
CA ILE A 166 -25.73 9.01 -2.87
C ILE A 166 -25.33 10.31 -3.58
N GLY A 167 -24.15 10.35 -4.23
CA GLY A 167 -23.74 11.49 -5.05
C GLY A 167 -23.47 12.80 -4.29
N THR A 168 -23.14 12.74 -2.99
CA THR A 168 -22.96 13.98 -2.21
C THR A 168 -21.64 14.69 -2.58
N PRO A 169 -21.64 16.05 -2.60
CA PRO A 169 -20.44 16.82 -2.96
C PRO A 169 -19.22 16.54 -2.10
N LEU A 170 -19.42 16.15 -0.84
CA LEU A 170 -18.33 15.84 0.10
C LEU A 170 -17.46 14.70 -0.43
N TYR A 171 -18.05 13.59 -0.89
CA TYR A 171 -17.29 12.47 -1.42
C TYR A 171 -16.51 12.86 -2.68
N VAL A 172 -17.13 13.65 -3.57
CA VAL A 172 -16.48 14.14 -4.81
C VAL A 172 -15.28 15.03 -4.51
N ALA A 173 -15.34 15.84 -3.45
CA ALA A 173 -14.27 16.75 -3.07
C ALA A 173 -13.01 16.01 -2.58
N VAL A 174 -13.19 14.92 -1.82
CA VAL A 174 -12.09 14.24 -1.11
C VAL A 174 -11.58 12.98 -1.79
N GLN A 175 -12.36 12.37 -2.69
CA GLN A 175 -12.05 11.08 -3.32
C GLN A 175 -10.66 11.02 -3.97
N ARG A 176 -10.34 11.99 -4.85
CA ARG A 176 -9.03 12.07 -5.51
C ARG A 176 -7.90 12.35 -4.53
N LEU A 177 -8.17 13.14 -3.48
CA LEU A 177 -7.17 13.50 -2.48
C LEU A 177 -6.75 12.29 -1.64
N ASN A 178 -7.70 11.40 -1.29
CA ASN A 178 -7.40 10.13 -0.62
C ASN A 178 -6.50 9.23 -1.49
N TRP A 179 -6.74 9.17 -2.80
CA TRP A 179 -5.86 8.42 -3.72
C TRP A 179 -4.47 9.06 -3.88
N ILE A 180 -4.38 10.39 -3.91
CA ILE A 180 -3.07 11.08 -3.93
C ILE A 180 -2.32 10.84 -2.62
N ALA A 181 -3.00 10.90 -1.47
CA ALA A 181 -2.41 10.59 -0.17
C ALA A 181 -1.91 9.14 -0.10
N SER A 182 -2.72 8.20 -0.62
CA SER A 182 -2.34 6.79 -0.81
C SER A 182 -1.04 6.67 -1.63
N ILE A 183 -0.97 7.29 -2.81
CA ILE A 183 0.25 7.27 -3.64
C ILE A 183 1.44 7.84 -2.86
N GLY A 184 1.24 8.95 -2.13
CA GLY A 184 2.25 9.56 -1.27
C GLY A 184 2.78 8.59 -0.21
N TRP A 185 1.90 7.88 0.51
CA TRP A 185 2.28 6.86 1.49
C TRP A 185 2.98 5.65 0.85
N GLY A 186 2.57 5.23 -0.35
CA GLY A 186 3.24 4.18 -1.10
C GLY A 186 4.67 4.56 -1.49
N VAL A 187 4.85 5.76 -2.07
CA VAL A 187 6.17 6.32 -2.41
C VAL A 187 7.04 6.48 -1.17
N PHE A 188 6.48 7.02 -0.09
CA PHE A 188 7.15 7.14 1.20
C PHE A 188 7.66 5.79 1.70
N THR A 189 6.78 4.77 1.71
CA THR A 189 7.10 3.42 2.20
C THR A 189 8.26 2.80 1.43
N ILE A 190 8.21 2.87 0.09
CA ILE A 190 9.26 2.33 -0.78
C ILE A 190 10.59 3.05 -0.51
N TRP A 191 10.60 4.39 -0.50
CA TRP A 191 11.85 5.15 -0.40
C TRP A 191 12.43 5.20 1.00
N LEU A 192 11.60 5.10 2.04
CA LEU A 192 12.06 4.89 3.41
C LEU A 192 12.87 3.59 3.52
N ILE A 193 12.47 2.54 2.82
CA ILE A 193 13.19 1.25 2.82
C ILE A 193 14.44 1.31 1.93
N VAL A 194 14.33 1.93 0.75
CA VAL A 194 15.40 1.92 -0.26
C VAL A 194 16.54 2.86 0.10
N LYS A 195 16.21 4.12 0.41
CA LYS A 195 17.19 5.18 0.69
C LYS A 195 16.47 6.30 1.46
N PRO A 196 16.40 6.22 2.81
CA PRO A 196 15.87 7.31 3.61
C PRO A 196 16.62 8.61 3.32
N ALA A 197 15.87 9.69 3.10
CA ALA A 197 16.38 11.04 2.88
C ALA A 197 15.32 12.07 3.31
N GLU A 198 15.72 13.33 3.54
CA GLU A 198 14.78 14.35 4.04
C GLU A 198 13.59 14.58 3.10
N TRP A 199 13.79 14.50 1.78
CA TRP A 199 12.67 14.60 0.83
C TRP A 199 11.63 13.49 1.03
N VAL A 200 12.06 12.29 1.44
CA VAL A 200 11.15 11.18 1.75
C VAL A 200 10.31 11.56 2.97
N ARG A 201 10.93 12.13 4.00
CA ARG A 201 10.22 12.62 5.18
C ARG A 201 9.17 13.67 4.82
N VAL A 202 9.51 14.61 3.95
CA VAL A 202 8.56 15.61 3.43
C VAL A 202 7.38 14.93 2.74
N VAL A 203 7.62 13.94 1.87
CA VAL A 203 6.54 13.17 1.21
C VAL A 203 5.62 12.50 2.24
N GLY A 204 6.17 11.89 3.29
CA GLY A 204 5.39 11.27 4.35
C GLY A 204 4.53 12.26 5.13
N LEU A 205 5.10 13.42 5.48
CA LEU A 205 4.37 14.50 6.15
C LEU A 205 3.26 15.06 5.26
N SER A 206 3.53 15.28 3.98
CA SER A 206 2.55 15.75 3.00
C SER A 206 1.42 14.74 2.78
N ALA A 207 1.75 13.46 2.62
CA ALA A 207 0.77 12.40 2.43
C ALA A 207 -0.14 12.26 3.65
N GLY A 208 0.45 12.24 4.85
CA GLY A 208 -0.32 12.15 6.09
C GLY A 208 -1.21 13.37 6.33
N LEU A 209 -0.72 14.57 6.05
CA LEU A 209 -1.50 15.80 6.22
C LEU A 209 -2.64 15.86 5.20
N LEU A 210 -2.38 15.47 3.96
CA LEU A 210 -3.40 15.39 2.92
C LEU A 210 -4.50 14.39 3.30
N GLU A 211 -4.13 13.21 3.80
CA GLU A 211 -5.11 12.22 4.30
C GLU A 211 -5.90 12.77 5.49
N ALA A 212 -5.27 13.48 6.43
CA ALA A 212 -5.98 14.08 7.56
C ALA A 212 -7.00 15.14 7.09
N VAL A 213 -6.61 16.01 6.15
CA VAL A 213 -7.46 17.05 5.59
C VAL A 213 -8.64 16.46 4.81
N ALA A 214 -8.42 15.39 4.05
CA ALA A 214 -9.46 14.74 3.25
C ALA A 214 -10.35 13.80 4.10
N GLY A 215 -9.74 12.99 4.95
CA GLY A 215 -10.36 11.89 5.68
C GLY A 215 -11.07 12.30 6.97
N LEU A 216 -10.58 13.29 7.73
CA LEU A 216 -11.23 13.69 8.99
C LEU A 216 -12.63 14.30 8.77
N PRO A 217 -12.82 15.28 7.85
CA PRO A 217 -14.16 15.82 7.60
C PRO A 217 -15.12 14.74 7.08
N LEU A 218 -14.60 13.83 6.25
CA LEU A 218 -15.34 12.70 5.73
C LEU A 218 -15.81 11.76 6.84
N GLY A 219 -14.90 11.35 7.73
CA GLY A 219 -15.20 10.50 8.89
C GLY A 219 -16.20 11.16 9.85
N ALA A 220 -16.03 12.46 10.12
CA ALA A 220 -16.92 13.20 11.01
C ALA A 220 -18.34 13.32 10.43
N ALA A 221 -18.46 13.77 9.18
CA ALA A 221 -19.75 13.93 8.52
C ALA A 221 -20.51 12.60 8.42
N THR A 222 -19.82 11.52 8.06
CA THR A 222 -20.44 10.19 7.97
C THR A 222 -20.83 9.63 9.33
N THR A 223 -20.05 9.88 10.38
CA THR A 223 -20.41 9.50 11.76
C THR A 223 -21.67 10.23 12.22
N LEU A 224 -21.75 11.53 11.97
CA LEU A 224 -22.95 12.33 12.29
C LEU A 224 -24.17 11.87 11.48
N THR A 225 -23.98 11.52 10.21
CA THR A 225 -25.08 11.11 9.32
C THR A 225 -25.63 9.73 9.69
N PHE A 226 -24.75 8.76 9.98
CA PHE A 226 -25.15 7.37 10.17
C PHE A 226 -25.22 6.93 11.64
N GLY A 227 -24.81 7.79 12.58
CA GLY A 227 -24.94 7.55 14.02
C GLY A 227 -23.99 6.50 14.59
N HIS A 228 -22.95 6.10 13.85
CA HIS A 228 -21.95 5.13 14.30
C HIS A 228 -20.55 5.50 13.80
N PHE A 229 -19.52 4.89 14.39
CA PHE A 229 -18.13 5.18 14.05
C PHE A 229 -17.86 4.95 12.56
N SER A 230 -17.32 5.97 11.89
CA SER A 230 -17.05 5.90 10.47
C SER A 230 -15.78 5.11 10.13
N MET A 231 -15.92 4.19 9.17
CA MET A 231 -14.80 3.46 8.58
C MET A 231 -13.88 4.34 7.71
N PHE A 232 -14.17 5.64 7.55
CA PHE A 232 -13.25 6.61 6.95
C PHE A 232 -12.20 7.15 7.91
N PHE A 233 -12.35 6.95 9.23
CA PHE A 233 -11.40 7.44 10.23
C PHE A 233 -10.06 6.67 10.37
N PRO A 234 -9.96 5.36 10.11
CA PRO A 234 -8.71 4.62 10.33
C PRO A 234 -7.50 5.23 9.59
N ALA A 235 -7.64 5.59 8.32
CA ALA A 235 -6.56 6.17 7.53
C ALA A 235 -6.07 7.54 8.05
N PRO A 236 -6.93 8.55 8.30
CA PRO A 236 -6.49 9.83 8.83
C PRO A 236 -5.97 9.73 10.28
N ILE A 237 -6.55 8.89 11.13
CA ILE A 237 -6.02 8.69 12.50
C ILE A 237 -4.61 8.10 12.45
N LEU A 238 -4.42 7.03 11.68
CA LEU A 238 -3.09 6.44 11.51
C LEU A 238 -2.11 7.45 10.90
N SER A 239 -2.55 8.22 9.92
CA SER A 239 -1.73 9.27 9.29
C SER A 239 -1.28 10.33 10.29
N LEU A 240 -2.16 10.80 11.18
CA LEU A 240 -1.80 11.75 12.25
C LEU A 240 -0.78 11.16 13.22
N ILE A 241 -0.96 9.88 13.61
CA ILE A 241 0.00 9.19 14.47
C ILE A 241 1.37 9.13 13.78
N LEU A 242 1.41 8.75 12.50
CA LEU A 242 2.66 8.66 11.75
C LEU A 242 3.33 10.03 11.56
N ILE A 243 2.56 11.09 11.29
CA ILE A 243 3.07 12.47 11.24
C ILE A 243 3.70 12.85 12.58
N ALA A 244 2.99 12.63 13.69
CA ALA A 244 3.51 12.93 15.02
C ALA A 244 4.84 12.21 15.26
N VAL A 245 4.91 10.91 14.92
CA VAL A 245 6.15 10.12 15.05
C VAL A 245 7.26 10.67 14.15
N LEU A 246 6.98 11.05 12.89
CA LEU A 246 7.97 11.66 11.98
C LEU A 246 8.51 13.01 12.49
N MET A 247 7.74 13.73 13.31
CA MET A 247 8.17 15.00 13.91
C MET A 247 9.03 14.80 15.17
N LEU A 248 8.79 13.72 15.91
CA LEU A 248 9.53 13.34 17.11
C LEU A 248 10.99 12.96 16.80
N PRO A 249 11.91 13.06 17.79
CA PRO A 249 13.31 12.67 17.62
C PRO A 249 13.50 11.26 17.06
N TRP A 250 12.71 10.30 17.56
CA TRP A 250 12.75 8.91 17.10
C TRP A 250 12.45 8.76 15.60
N GLY A 251 11.49 9.52 15.06
CA GLY A 251 11.20 9.50 13.62
C GLY A 251 12.24 10.23 12.79
N ARG A 252 12.90 11.25 13.34
CA ARG A 252 14.04 11.93 12.68
C ARG A 252 15.23 10.99 12.50
N GLU A 253 15.48 10.09 13.45
CA GLU A 253 16.53 9.08 13.34
C GLU A 253 16.35 8.09 12.18
N LEU A 254 15.14 8.01 11.59
CA LEU A 254 14.89 7.23 10.38
C LEU A 254 15.59 7.84 9.15
N PHE A 255 15.93 9.13 9.19
CA PHE A 255 16.53 9.88 8.10
C PHE A 255 17.91 10.38 8.55
N PRO A 256 18.99 9.65 8.25
CA PRO A 256 20.33 10.10 8.58
C PRO A 256 20.57 11.44 7.90
N ALA A 257 21.13 12.40 8.63
CA ALA A 257 21.58 13.65 8.03
C ALA A 257 22.54 13.34 6.88
N GLU A 258 22.34 13.96 5.71
CA GLU A 258 23.33 13.90 4.64
C GLU A 258 24.63 14.50 5.18
N ALA A 259 25.61 13.65 5.49
CA ALA A 259 26.96 14.08 5.78
C ALA A 259 27.56 14.66 4.50
N GLY A 260 27.37 15.96 4.26
CA GLY A 260 27.87 16.60 3.03
C GLY A 260 27.37 17.99 2.67
N ALA A 261 26.80 18.78 3.58
CA ALA A 261 26.41 20.18 3.30
C ALA A 261 27.14 21.20 4.20
N GLN A 262 28.42 20.95 4.52
CA GLN A 262 29.28 21.89 5.26
C GLN A 262 30.64 22.17 4.60
N GLU A 263 30.84 21.79 3.33
CA GLU A 263 32.04 22.22 2.59
C GLU A 263 31.62 22.99 1.34
N GLY A 264 31.73 24.31 1.40
CA GLY A 264 31.81 25.14 0.19
C GLY A 264 30.73 26.20 0.01
N VAL A 265 30.61 27.16 0.93
CA VAL A 265 30.40 28.58 0.57
C VAL A 265 31.13 29.48 1.57
N ALA A 266 32.37 29.84 1.21
CA ALA A 266 33.04 31.12 1.48
C ALA A 266 34.35 31.10 0.67
N PRO A 267 34.82 32.23 0.11
CA PRO A 267 34.45 33.62 0.40
C PRO A 267 33.46 34.26 -0.58
#